data_AF-A0A9I9DIH9-F1
#
_entry.id   AF-A0A9I9DIH9-F1
#
_cell.length_a   1.000
_cell.length_b   1.000
_cell.length_c   1.000
_cell.angle_alpha   90.00
_cell.angle_beta   90.00
_cell.angle_gamma   90.00
#
_symmetry.space_group_name_H-M   'P 1'
#
loop_
_entity.id
_entity.type
_entity.pdbx_description
1 polymer ?
#
loop_
_entity_poly.entity_id
_entity_poly.type
_entity_poly.pdbx_seq_one_letter_code
_entity_poly.pdbx_strand_id
1 'polypeptide(L)' 'MVSVKWQKELFRDVEIDTSLPPYYLKGQLFKLTGVPPERQKIMIKGCILKVT' A
#
# COMPACT_ATOMS: atom_id res chain seq x y z
N MET A 1 -4.01 0.94 -11.90
CA MET A 1 -4.61 1.71 -10.80
C MET A 1 -5.26 0.75 -9.81
N VAL A 2 -5.17 1.03 -8.52
CA VAL A 2 -5.79 0.23 -7.46
C VAL A 2 -6.57 1.11 -6.50
N SER A 3 -7.50 0.51 -5.77
CA SER A 3 -8.17 1.16 -4.65
C SER A 3 -7.49 0.79 -3.34
N VAL A 4 -7.08 1.80 -2.56
CA VAL A 4 -6.48 1.62 -1.23
C VAL A 4 -7.49 2.05 -0.18
N LYS A 5 -7.88 1.14 0.72
CA LYS A 5 -8.75 1.45 1.86
C LYS A 5 -7.92 1.66 3.12
N TRP A 6 -8.07 2.80 3.77
CA TRP A 6 -7.42 3.10 5.04
C TRP A 6 -8.41 3.77 6.00
N GLN A 7 -8.60 3.19 7.18
CA GLN A 7 -9.63 3.60 8.14
C GLN A 7 -11.02 3.75 7.47
N LYS A 8 -11.53 4.98 7.38
CA LYS A 8 -12.82 5.31 6.76
C LYS A 8 -12.69 5.82 5.32
N GLU A 9 -11.46 6.02 4.84
CA GLU A 9 -11.17 6.57 3.53
C GLU A 9 -10.88 5.48 2.50
N LEU A 10 -11.28 5.75 1.27
CA LEU A 10 -11.02 4.92 0.10
C LEU A 10 -10.35 5.78 -0.96
N PHE A 11 -9.02 5.66 -1.07
CA PHE A 11 -8.25 6.27 -2.14
C PHE A 11 -8.49 5.47 -3.41
N ARG A 12 -9.25 6.04 -4.35
CA ARG A 12 -9.50 5.45 -5.66
C ARG A 12 -8.38 5.84 -6.61
N ASP A 13 -8.16 5.00 -7.60
CA ASP A 13 -7.27 5.29 -8.73
C ASP A 13 -5.82 5.58 -8.35
N VAL A 14 -5.32 4.93 -7.29
CA VAL A 14 -3.91 5.01 -6.91
C VAL A 14 -3.08 4.31 -7.97
N GLU A 15 -2.20 5.07 -8.63
CA GLU A 15 -1.21 4.53 -9.55
C GLU A 15 -0.12 3.80 -8.77
N ILE A 16 0.10 2.54 -9.12
CA ILE A 16 1.16 1.70 -8.55
C ILE A 16 1.98 1.18 -9.71
N ASP A 17 3.29 1.35 -9.61
CA ASP A 17 4.25 0.70 -10.50
C ASP A 17 4.60 -0.68 -9.95
N THR A 18 4.21 -1.71 -10.70
CA THR A 18 4.43 -3.13 -10.34
C THR A 18 5.77 -3.66 -10.85
N SER A 19 6.52 -2.86 -11.62
CA SER A 19 7.90 -3.18 -12.03
C SER A 19 8.91 -2.93 -10.90
N LEU A 20 8.54 -2.11 -9.91
CA LEU A 20 9.38 -1.76 -8.78
C LEU A 20 9.26 -2.76 -7.62
N PRO A 21 10.30 -2.87 -6.77
CA PRO A 21 10.25 -3.69 -5.57
C PRO A 21 9.09 -3.30 -4.62
N PRO A 22 8.51 -4.26 -3.85
CA PRO A 22 7.38 -4.00 -2.95
C PRO A 22 7.64 -2.92 -1.89
N TYR A 23 8.91 -2.61 -1.58
CA TYR A 23 9.28 -1.51 -0.70
C TYR A 23 8.80 -0.14 -1.23
N TYR A 24 8.83 0.08 -2.55
CA TYR A 24 8.39 1.33 -3.16
C TYR A 24 6.88 1.56 -2.96
N LEU A 25 6.09 0.48 -3.03
CA LEU A 25 4.67 0.53 -2.71
C LEU A 25 4.44 1.04 -1.28
N LYS A 26 5.21 0.57 -0.31
CA LYS A 26 5.10 1.05 1.08
C LYS A 26 5.42 2.54 1.22
N GLY A 27 6.42 3.03 0.48
CA GLY A 27 6.74 4.46 0.45
C GLY A 27 5.59 5.31 -0.12
N GLN A 28 4.94 4.85 -1.19
CA GLN A 28 3.76 5.54 -1.74
C GLN A 28 2.59 5.53 -0.74
N LEU A 29 2.33 4.39 -0.10
CA LEU A 29 1.29 4.29 0.93
C LEU A 29 1.57 5.17 2.15
N PHE A 30 2.83 5.40 2.52
CA PHE A 30 3.18 6.33 3.59
C PHE A 30 2.74 7.76 3.26
N LYS A 31 2.90 8.21 2.01
CA LYS A 31 2.44 9.54 1.58
C LYS A 31 0.91 9.69 1.69
N LEU A 32 0.16 8.60 1.51
CA LEU A 32 -1.30 8.60 1.60
C LEU A 32 -1.83 8.44 3.03
N THR A 33 -1.15 7.65 3.86
CA THR A 33 -1.68 7.20 5.16
C THR A 33 -0.95 7.78 6.38
N GLY A 34 0.25 8.33 6.19
CA GLY A 34 1.13 8.75 7.28
C GLY A 34 1.71 7.60 8.12
N VAL A 35 1.45 6.34 7.75
CA VAL A 35 1.96 5.17 8.48
C VAL A 35 3.34 4.78 7.95
N PRO A 36 4.40 4.76 8.78
CA PRO A 36 5.74 4.37 8.34
C PRO A 36 5.78 2.95 7.72
N PRO A 37 6.57 2.71 6.65
CA PRO A 37 6.66 1.42 5.94
C PRO A 37 6.80 0.17 6.82
N GLU A 38 7.52 0.29 7.93
CA GLU A 38 7.81 -0.77 8.89
C GLU A 38 6.57 -1.17 9.69
N ARG A 39 5.61 -0.24 9.84
CA ARG A 39 4.35 -0.42 10.57
C ARG A 39 3.17 -0.75 9.65
N GLN A 40 3.39 -0.82 8.34
CA GLN A 40 2.35 -1.14 7.37
C GLN A 40 2.14 -2.65 7.24
N LYS A 41 0.92 -3.10 7.58
CA LYS A 41 0.43 -4.46 7.32
C LYS A 41 -0.52 -4.42 6.12
N ILE A 42 0.01 -4.71 4.93
CA ILE A 42 -0.75 -4.64 3.67
C ILE A 42 -1.50 -5.95 3.44
N MET A 43 -2.81 -5.86 3.20
CA MET A 43 -3.66 -7.00 2.86
C MET A 43 -4.08 -6.91 1.39
N ILE A 44 -3.90 -8.01 0.65
CA ILE A 44 -4.27 -8.15 -0.76
C ILE A 44 -5.07 -9.45 -0.89
N LYS A 45 -6.35 -9.35 -1.26
CA LYS A 45 -7.26 -10.50 -1.47
C LYS A 45 -7.25 -11.52 -0.31
N GLY A 46 -7.18 -11.03 0.94
CA GLY A 46 -7.17 -11.89 2.14
C GLY A 46 -5.78 -12.42 2.54
N CYS A 47 -4.75 -12.20 1.72
CA CYS A 47 -3.36 -12.53 2.07
C CYS A 47 -2.60 -11.29 2.55
N ILE A 48 -1.64 -11.48 3.45
CA ILE A 48 -0.73 -10.40 3.85
C ILE A 48 0.44 -10.36 2.86
N LEU A 49 0.73 -9.18 2.30
CA LEU A 49 1.91 -8.99 1.47
C LEU A 49 3.17 -9.16 2.32
N LYS A 50 3.89 -10.26 2.13
CA LYS A 50 5.22 -10.46 2.71
C LYS A 50 6.22 -9.67 1.87
N VAL A 51 6.86 -8.69 2.50
CA VAL A 51 8.07 -8.08 1.96
C VAL A 51 9.20 -9.02 2.38
N THR A 52 9.76 -9.74 1.42
CA THR A 52 10.98 -10.53 1.62
C THR A 52 12.13 -9.76 1.02
#